data_AF-A0A4Q4S4D1-F1
#
_entry.id   AF-A0A4Q4S4D1-F1
#
_cell.length_a   1.000
_cell.length_b   1.000
_cell.length_c   1.000
_cell.angle_alpha   90.00
_cell.angle_beta   90.00
_cell.angle_gamma   90.00
#
_symmetry.space_group_name_H-M   'P 1'
#
loop_
_entity.id
_entity.type
_entity.pdbx_description
1 polymer ?
#
loop_
_entity_poly.entity_id
_entity_poly.type
_entity_poly.pdbx_seq_one_letter_code
_entity_poly.pdbx_strand_id
1 'polypeptide(L)'
;MVCQDVELFGAHNFGATFRVPGFVTIGPDFRITGSLAGEAQLKINATYEMEMPGWDYSMRYPIPDGEDDKPDEETTKKDVSGSGVHDRFTWDLDASGKVTAHIIPKVTFGIVFDSSAISNAALDPGVDSYAQLYANTKVGSNQPFIYCYGMDAGAELFGNIEAPTVFKTKWSKHYSLWSDEYAVIPRYCSDGSA
;
A
#
# COMPACT_ATOMS: atom_id res chain seq x y z
N MET A 1 6.90 6.03 -4.35
CA MET A 1 5.78 6.18 -5.29
C MET A 1 6.22 7.17 -6.35
N VAL A 2 6.43 6.69 -7.57
CA VAL A 2 6.72 7.56 -8.72
C VAL A 2 5.47 7.56 -9.57
N CYS A 3 4.73 8.67 -9.58
CA CYS A 3 3.62 8.90 -10.48
C CYS A 3 4.10 9.91 -11.52
N GLN A 4 4.08 9.52 -12.78
CA GLN A 4 4.35 10.43 -13.89
C GLN A 4 3.07 10.58 -14.70
N ASP A 5 2.40 11.72 -14.52
CA ASP A 5 1.25 12.11 -15.32
C ASP A 5 1.75 12.75 -16.62
N VAL A 6 1.36 12.19 -17.76
CA VAL A 6 1.69 12.68 -19.09
C VAL A 6 0.39 12.92 -19.85
N GLU A 7 0.15 14.17 -20.25
CA GLU A 7 -0.96 14.48 -21.17
C GLU A 7 -0.64 13.86 -22.54
N LEU A 8 -1.35 12.79 -22.90
CA LEU A 8 -1.08 12.03 -24.12
C LEU A 8 -1.66 12.74 -25.34
N PHE A 9 -2.84 13.35 -25.21
CA PHE A 9 -3.49 14.16 -26.24
C PHE A 9 -4.44 15.21 -25.63
N GLY A 10 -4.27 16.48 -25.98
CA GLY A 10 -5.19 17.57 -25.64
C GLY A 10 -5.88 18.11 -26.90
N ALA A 11 -7.21 18.21 -26.90
CA ALA A 11 -7.99 18.67 -28.05
C ALA A 11 -8.08 20.20 -28.17
N HIS A 12 -6.96 20.92 -28.00
CA HIS A 12 -6.86 22.34 -28.34
C HIS A 12 -7.14 22.66 -29.83
N ASN A 13 -7.32 21.64 -30.68
CA ASN A 13 -7.47 21.75 -32.13
C ASN A 13 -8.92 21.62 -32.66
N PHE A 14 -9.94 21.43 -31.83
CA PHE A 14 -11.33 21.23 -32.32
C PHE A 14 -12.20 22.49 -32.38
N GLY A 15 -11.62 23.69 -32.15
CA GLY A 15 -12.25 24.98 -32.52
C GLY A 15 -13.53 25.40 -31.78
N ALA A 16 -13.97 24.65 -30.76
CA ALA A 16 -15.18 24.93 -29.98
C ALA A 16 -14.92 25.58 -28.61
N THR A 17 -13.66 25.74 -28.22
CA THR A 17 -13.24 26.34 -26.94
C THR A 17 -12.78 27.77 -27.12
N PHE A 18 -13.35 28.68 -26.34
CA PHE A 18 -12.84 30.03 -26.20
C PHE A 18 -11.77 30.03 -25.11
N ARG A 19 -10.50 29.97 -25.52
CA ARG A 19 -9.36 30.03 -24.62
C ARG A 19 -8.71 31.40 -24.70
N VAL A 20 -8.66 32.10 -23.56
CA VAL A 20 -7.78 33.26 -23.38
C VAL A 20 -6.55 32.77 -22.60
N PRO A 21 -5.40 32.58 -23.27
CA PRO A 21 -4.20 32.06 -22.62
C PRO A 21 -3.82 32.91 -21.40
N GLY A 22 -3.61 32.27 -20.25
CA GLY A 22 -3.21 32.95 -19.01
C GLY A 22 -4.37 33.52 -18.17
N PHE A 23 -5.63 33.32 -18.59
CA PHE A 23 -6.79 33.81 -17.86
C PHE A 23 -7.86 32.74 -17.66
N VAL A 24 -8.48 32.29 -18.75
CA VAL A 24 -9.69 31.47 -18.66
C VAL A 24 -9.91 30.62 -19.91
N THR A 25 -10.38 29.40 -19.69
CA THR A 25 -10.93 28.54 -20.75
C THR A 25 -12.43 28.43 -20.52
N ILE A 26 -13.21 28.83 -21.53
CA ILE A 26 -14.67 28.80 -21.51
C ILE A 26 -15.13 27.91 -22.66
N GLY A 27 -15.79 26.81 -22.32
CA GLY A 27 -16.34 25.87 -23.29
C GLY A 27 -15.97 24.41 -23.02
N PRO A 28 -16.39 23.49 -23.90
CA PRO A 28 -16.10 22.06 -23.79
C PRO A 28 -14.64 21.77 -24.14
N ASP A 29 -13.80 21.53 -23.14
CA ASP A 29 -12.39 21.16 -23.32
C ASP A 29 -12.20 19.65 -23.21
N PHE A 30 -11.80 18.99 -24.30
CA PHE A 30 -11.54 17.54 -24.29
C PHE A 30 -10.06 17.26 -24.06
N ARG A 31 -9.75 16.41 -23.08
CA ARG A 31 -8.38 16.07 -22.71
C ARG A 31 -8.26 14.57 -22.48
N ILE A 32 -7.16 13.98 -22.95
CA ILE A 32 -6.79 12.60 -22.68
C ILE A 32 -5.49 12.65 -21.87
N THR A 33 -5.60 12.31 -20.60
CA THR A 33 -4.44 12.21 -19.70
C THR A 33 -4.06 10.75 -19.53
N GLY A 34 -2.77 10.43 -19.68
CA GLY A 34 -2.22 9.14 -19.30
C GLY A 34 -1.39 9.27 -18.04
N SER A 35 -1.39 8.25 -17.20
CA SER A 35 -0.48 8.21 -16.05
C SER A 35 0.11 6.82 -15.87
N LEU A 36 1.32 6.78 -15.35
CA LEU A 36 1.99 5.54 -14.95
C LEU A 36 2.46 5.68 -13.50
N ALA A 37 2.00 4.77 -12.65
CA ALA A 37 2.32 4.72 -11.24
C ALA A 37 2.98 3.38 -10.89
N GLY A 38 4.14 3.44 -10.23
CA GLY A 38 4.87 2.28 -9.75
C GLY A 38 5.02 2.29 -8.22
N GLU A 39 4.73 1.14 -7.59
CA GLU A 39 4.95 0.89 -6.18
C GLU A 39 5.74 -0.42 -5.98
N ALA A 40 6.69 -0.40 -5.05
CA ALA A 40 7.45 -1.56 -4.62
C ALA A 40 7.59 -1.53 -3.10
N GLN A 41 7.39 -2.66 -2.44
CA GLN A 41 7.48 -2.81 -0.99
C GLN A 41 8.30 -4.06 -0.66
N LEU A 42 9.16 -3.94 0.35
CA LEU A 42 9.94 -5.05 0.91
C LEU A 42 9.70 -5.09 2.41
N LYS A 43 9.24 -6.23 2.92
CA LYS A 43 8.98 -6.49 4.33
C LYS A 43 9.87 -7.64 4.78
N ILE A 44 10.57 -7.43 5.90
CA ILE A 44 11.42 -8.43 6.54
C ILE A 44 10.93 -8.62 7.97
N ASN A 45 10.71 -9.85 8.38
CA ASN A 45 10.35 -10.23 9.73
C ASN A 45 11.38 -11.23 10.27
N ALA A 46 11.91 -11.00 11.47
CA ALA A 46 12.87 -11.90 12.10
C ALA A 46 12.49 -12.06 13.57
N THR A 47 12.21 -13.29 13.99
CA THR A 47 11.83 -13.62 15.36
C THR A 47 12.87 -14.57 15.95
N TYR A 48 13.38 -14.20 17.12
CA TYR A 48 14.29 -15.03 17.91
C TYR A 48 13.63 -15.32 19.26
N GLU A 49 13.39 -16.59 19.52
CA GLU A 49 12.81 -17.08 20.78
C GLU A 49 13.92 -17.73 21.60
N MET A 50 14.15 -17.21 22.80
CA MET A 50 15.14 -17.73 23.74
C MET A 50 14.45 -18.08 25.06
N GLU A 51 14.54 -19.35 25.44
CA GLU A 51 14.11 -19.83 26.75
C GLU A 51 15.26 -19.63 27.74
N MET A 52 15.15 -18.64 28.63
CA MET A 52 16.17 -18.40 29.64
C MET A 52 16.07 -19.44 30.77
N PRO A 53 17.18 -20.12 31.14
CA PRO A 53 17.15 -20.98 32.30
C PRO A 53 16.89 -20.13 33.56
N GLY A 54 15.87 -20.52 34.33
CA GLY A 54 15.64 -19.94 35.65
C GLY A 54 16.77 -20.32 36.59
N TRP A 55 17.49 -19.33 37.11
CA TRP A 55 18.49 -19.53 38.15
C TRP A 55 17.93 -19.03 39.48
N ASP A 56 18.02 -19.89 40.50
CA ASP A 56 17.69 -19.54 41.88
C ASP A 56 19.01 -19.35 42.65
N TYR A 57 19.10 -18.33 43.48
CA TYR A 57 20.27 -18.03 44.29
C TYR A 57 19.86 -17.75 45.72
N SER A 58 20.33 -18.59 46.64
CA SER A 58 20.19 -18.40 48.06
C SER A 58 21.54 -17.96 48.67
N MET A 59 21.55 -16.81 49.36
CA MET A 59 22.64 -16.41 50.26
C MET A 59 22.31 -16.88 51.67
N ARG A 60 23.23 -17.59 52.33
CA ARG A 60 23.17 -17.84 53.77
C ARG A 60 24.19 -16.97 54.51
N TYR A 61 23.79 -16.44 55.66
CA TYR A 61 24.64 -15.75 56.62
C TYR A 61 25.62 -16.73 57.31
N PRO A 62 26.79 -16.27 57.79
CA PRO A 62 27.81 -17.13 58.40
C PRO A 62 27.29 -17.87 59.64
N ILE A 63 27.64 -19.15 59.75
CA ILE A 63 27.16 -20.11 60.77
C ILE A 63 28.00 -19.95 62.07
N PRO A 64 27.39 -19.96 63.28
CA PRO A 64 28.13 -19.95 64.55
C PRO A 64 28.90 -21.27 64.82
N ASP A 65 30.02 -21.18 65.54
CA ASP A 65 30.90 -22.33 65.83
C ASP A 65 30.18 -23.47 66.56
N GLY A 66 30.15 -24.66 65.95
CA GLY A 66 29.69 -25.91 66.57
C GLY A 66 28.53 -26.64 65.89
N GLU A 67 27.98 -26.10 64.80
CA GLU A 67 26.95 -26.77 63.99
C GLU A 67 27.57 -27.48 62.76
N ASP A 68 27.01 -28.63 62.37
CA ASP A 68 27.51 -29.45 61.25
C ASP A 68 27.22 -28.73 59.92
N ASP A 69 28.28 -28.35 59.21
CA ASP A 69 28.27 -27.62 57.94
C ASP A 69 27.98 -28.57 56.76
N LYS A 70 26.84 -29.25 56.81
CA LYS A 70 26.36 -30.06 55.68
C LYS A 70 25.06 -29.47 55.17
N PRO A 71 24.96 -29.15 53.87
CA PRO A 71 23.69 -28.72 53.31
C PRO A 71 22.68 -29.86 53.45
N ASP A 72 21.50 -29.57 53.98
CA ASP A 72 20.34 -30.44 53.76
C ASP A 72 20.13 -30.51 52.24
N GLU A 73 20.20 -31.72 51.67
CA GLU A 73 19.89 -31.89 50.26
C GLU A 73 18.46 -31.43 50.02
N GLU A 74 18.27 -30.36 49.24
CA GLU A 74 16.95 -30.04 48.74
C GLU A 74 16.39 -31.29 48.06
N THR A 75 15.26 -31.78 48.58
CA THR A 75 14.55 -32.97 48.11
C THR A 75 14.00 -32.83 46.68
N THR A 76 14.21 -31.66 46.07
CA THR A 76 13.89 -31.41 44.67
C THR A 76 15.10 -30.75 44.00
N LYS A 77 16.17 -31.52 43.78
CA LYS A 77 17.11 -31.19 42.70
C LYS A 77 16.28 -31.12 41.42
N LYS A 78 15.92 -29.92 40.99
CA LYS A 78 15.40 -29.72 39.64
C LYS A 78 16.59 -30.07 38.75
N ASP A 79 16.61 -31.29 38.24
CA ASP A 79 17.50 -31.64 37.14
C ASP A 79 17.31 -30.55 36.11
N VAL A 80 18.33 -29.71 35.94
CA VAL A 80 18.47 -28.96 34.69
C VAL A 80 18.86 -30.01 33.68
N SER A 81 17.89 -30.83 33.30
CA SER A 81 18.00 -31.68 32.13
C SER A 81 18.30 -30.70 31.01
N GLY A 82 19.53 -30.76 30.50
CA GLY A 82 19.91 -30.03 29.30
C GLY A 82 19.12 -30.58 28.13
N SER A 83 17.83 -30.29 28.05
CA SER A 83 17.17 -30.15 26.77
C SER A 83 17.75 -28.87 26.20
N GLY A 84 18.74 -29.04 25.32
CA GLY A 84 19.53 -27.97 24.74
C GLY A 84 18.66 -26.78 24.37
N VAL A 85 19.18 -25.58 24.63
CA VAL A 85 18.55 -24.31 24.24
C VAL A 85 17.97 -24.49 22.84
N HIS A 86 16.64 -24.58 22.75
CA HIS A 86 15.96 -24.65 21.46
C HIS A 86 15.90 -23.24 20.92
N ASP A 87 17.03 -22.76 20.40
CA ASP A 87 17.10 -21.49 19.68
C ASP A 87 16.23 -21.62 18.42
N ARG A 88 15.01 -21.07 18.50
CA ARG A 88 14.12 -20.97 17.34
C ARG A 88 14.33 -19.61 16.71
N PHE A 89 15.21 -19.57 15.72
CA PHE A 89 15.34 -18.44 14.81
C PHE A 89 14.42 -18.64 13.62
N THR A 90 13.49 -17.72 13.41
CA THR A 90 12.61 -17.70 12.24
C THR A 90 12.74 -16.37 11.50
N TRP A 91 12.74 -16.44 10.17
CA TRP A 91 12.81 -15.25 9.34
C TRP A 91 11.86 -15.37 8.14
N ASP A 92 11.28 -14.26 7.74
CA ASP A 92 10.37 -14.13 6.60
C ASP A 92 10.71 -12.87 5.80
N LEU A 93 10.69 -13.00 4.49
CA LEU A 93 10.88 -11.93 3.52
C LEU A 93 9.70 -11.93 2.55
N ASP A 94 9.06 -10.77 2.41
CA ASP A 94 7.97 -10.52 1.49
C ASP A 94 8.33 -9.32 0.63
N ALA A 95 8.41 -9.52 -0.68
CA ALA A 95 8.58 -8.44 -1.65
C ALA A 95 7.32 -8.36 -2.51
N SER A 96 6.75 -7.17 -2.65
CA SER A 96 5.63 -6.90 -3.53
C SER A 96 5.92 -5.71 -4.44
N GLY A 97 5.38 -5.76 -5.65
CA GLY A 97 5.43 -4.67 -6.59
C GLY A 97 4.12 -4.59 -7.37
N LYS A 98 3.72 -3.38 -7.72
CA LYS A 98 2.62 -3.14 -8.65
C LYS A 98 2.93 -1.95 -9.56
N VAL A 99 2.47 -2.04 -10.78
CA VAL A 99 2.54 -0.99 -11.79
C VAL A 99 1.14 -0.79 -12.32
N THR A 100 0.62 0.43 -12.20
CA THR A 100 -0.70 0.80 -12.72
C THR A 100 -0.54 1.85 -13.81
N ALA A 101 -1.14 1.61 -14.97
CA ALA A 101 -1.28 2.57 -16.04
C ALA A 101 -2.73 3.05 -16.09
N HIS A 102 -2.96 4.37 -16.13
CA HIS A 102 -4.28 4.97 -16.35
C HIS A 102 -4.31 5.69 -17.69
N ILE A 103 -5.48 5.67 -18.32
CA ILE A 103 -5.83 6.47 -19.49
C ILE A 103 -7.21 7.06 -19.21
N ILE A 104 -7.26 8.40 -19.11
CA ILE A 104 -8.44 9.14 -18.70
C ILE A 104 -8.82 10.14 -19.80
N PRO A 105 -9.70 9.77 -20.74
CA PRO A 105 -10.45 10.74 -21.54
C PRO A 105 -11.48 11.47 -20.68
N LYS A 106 -11.42 12.81 -20.66
CA LYS A 106 -12.40 13.67 -20.00
C LYS A 106 -12.82 14.83 -20.88
N VAL A 107 -14.07 15.27 -20.72
CA VAL A 107 -14.58 16.52 -21.31
C VAL A 107 -14.92 17.46 -20.18
N THR A 108 -14.33 18.65 -20.17
CA THR A 108 -14.59 19.69 -19.18
C THR A 108 -15.57 20.69 -19.75
N PHE A 109 -16.74 20.83 -19.12
CA PHE A 109 -17.74 21.84 -19.46
C PHE A 109 -17.77 22.93 -18.41
N GLY A 110 -17.41 24.16 -18.78
CA GLY A 110 -17.60 25.31 -17.91
C GLY A 110 -16.50 26.34 -18.03
N ILE A 111 -16.19 26.96 -16.90
CA ILE A 111 -15.21 28.02 -16.76
C ILE A 111 -14.07 27.51 -15.87
N VAL A 112 -12.91 27.31 -16.49
CA VAL A 112 -11.66 26.95 -15.81
C VAL A 112 -10.73 28.14 -15.83
N PHE A 113 -10.32 28.61 -14.65
CA PHE A 113 -9.40 29.74 -14.50
C PHE A 113 -7.96 29.22 -14.40
N ASP A 114 -7.02 29.88 -15.08
CA ASP A 114 -5.59 29.55 -14.99
C ASP A 114 -4.99 29.98 -13.63
N SER A 115 -5.68 30.84 -12.87
CA SER A 115 -5.23 31.33 -11.57
C SER A 115 -5.81 30.51 -10.42
N SER A 116 -4.94 30.05 -9.51
CA SER A 116 -5.34 29.38 -8.26
C SER A 116 -6.12 30.27 -7.29
N ALA A 117 -6.21 31.58 -7.55
CA ALA A 117 -6.95 32.53 -6.74
C ALA A 117 -8.46 32.51 -7.00
N ILE A 118 -8.90 31.96 -8.14
CA ILE A 118 -10.30 31.93 -8.56
C ILE A 118 -10.74 30.47 -8.63
N SER A 119 -11.87 30.15 -8.01
CA SER A 119 -12.42 28.79 -8.07
C SER A 119 -13.05 28.52 -9.43
N ASN A 120 -12.76 27.33 -9.97
CA ASN A 120 -13.39 26.83 -11.18
C ASN A 120 -14.89 26.61 -10.98
N ALA A 121 -15.63 26.71 -12.09
CA ALA A 121 -17.03 26.34 -12.20
C ALA A 121 -17.17 25.43 -13.42
N ALA A 122 -16.90 24.14 -13.23
CA ALA A 122 -16.76 23.17 -14.31
C ALA A 122 -17.42 21.83 -13.94
N LEU A 123 -17.92 21.14 -14.96
CA LEU A 123 -18.42 19.77 -14.90
C LEU A 123 -17.53 18.92 -15.81
N ASP A 124 -16.87 17.91 -15.24
CA ASP A 124 -15.96 17.01 -15.95
C ASP A 124 -16.50 15.57 -15.93
N PRO A 125 -17.36 15.19 -16.88
CA PRO A 125 -17.55 13.78 -17.19
C PRO A 125 -16.27 13.19 -17.79
N GLY A 126 -15.90 12.01 -17.34
CA GLY A 126 -14.75 11.28 -17.84
C GLY A 126 -14.88 9.78 -17.64
N VAL A 127 -14.03 9.04 -18.33
CA VAL A 127 -13.84 7.61 -18.12
C VAL A 127 -12.39 7.42 -17.70
N ASP A 128 -12.15 6.84 -16.53
CA ASP A 128 -10.83 6.39 -16.10
C ASP A 128 -10.69 4.91 -16.43
N SER A 129 -9.84 4.58 -17.41
CA SER A 129 -9.50 3.20 -17.71
C SER A 129 -8.11 2.90 -17.18
N TYR A 130 -7.96 1.79 -16.47
CA TYR A 130 -6.67 1.40 -15.90
C TYR A 130 -6.32 -0.06 -16.17
N ALA A 131 -5.02 -0.33 -16.19
CA ALA A 131 -4.45 -1.66 -16.19
C ALA A 131 -3.38 -1.74 -15.09
N GLN A 132 -3.48 -2.73 -14.22
CA GLN A 132 -2.59 -2.95 -13.10
C GLN A 132 -1.91 -4.30 -13.24
N LEU A 133 -0.58 -4.30 -13.28
CA LEU A 133 0.26 -5.49 -13.16
C LEU A 133 0.78 -5.56 -11.73
N TYR A 134 0.66 -6.71 -11.07
CA TYR A 134 1.24 -6.93 -9.75
C TYR A 134 2.06 -8.22 -9.70
N ALA A 135 3.09 -8.19 -8.86
CA ALA A 135 3.94 -9.32 -8.56
C ALA A 135 4.24 -9.34 -7.05
N ASN A 136 4.23 -10.53 -6.46
CA ASN A 136 4.56 -10.75 -5.06
C ASN A 136 5.45 -11.99 -4.91
N THR A 137 6.42 -11.93 -4.02
CA THR A 137 7.29 -13.06 -3.70
C THR A 137 7.46 -13.16 -2.19
N LYS A 138 7.29 -14.35 -1.64
CA LYS A 138 7.45 -14.66 -0.22
C LYS A 138 8.48 -15.78 -0.06
N VAL A 139 9.35 -15.65 0.92
CA VAL A 139 10.35 -16.67 1.28
C VAL A 139 10.70 -16.56 2.75
N GLY A 140 10.94 -17.67 3.42
CA GLY A 140 11.28 -17.66 4.84
C GLY A 140 11.86 -18.99 5.31
N SER A 141 12.26 -19.04 6.57
CA SER A 141 12.85 -20.25 7.18
C SER A 141 11.87 -21.42 7.23
N ASN A 142 10.57 -21.14 7.38
CA ASN A 142 9.51 -22.13 7.53
C ASN A 142 8.49 -22.12 6.38
N GLN A 143 8.75 -21.35 5.31
CA GLN A 143 7.86 -21.24 4.16
C GLN A 143 8.65 -21.38 2.85
N PRO A 144 8.17 -22.17 1.88
CA PRO A 144 8.83 -22.29 0.58
C PRO A 144 8.83 -20.94 -0.15
N PHE A 145 9.68 -20.83 -1.17
CA PHE A 145 9.63 -19.68 -2.08
C PHE A 145 8.31 -19.70 -2.85
N ILE A 146 7.45 -18.71 -2.59
CA ILE A 146 6.16 -18.54 -3.25
C ILE A 146 6.23 -17.29 -4.11
N TYR A 147 5.90 -17.40 -5.39
CA TYR A 147 5.75 -16.25 -6.28
C TYR A 147 4.32 -16.18 -6.81
N CYS A 148 3.76 -14.97 -6.82
CA CYS A 148 2.45 -14.66 -7.36
C CYS A 148 2.58 -13.55 -8.41
N TYR A 149 1.84 -13.65 -9.50
CA TYR A 149 1.67 -12.57 -10.46
C TYR A 149 0.25 -12.53 -11.00
N GLY A 150 -0.19 -11.37 -11.45
CA GLY A 150 -1.49 -11.19 -12.07
C GLY A 150 -1.62 -9.82 -12.70
N MET A 151 -2.68 -9.66 -13.49
CA MET A 151 -2.98 -8.40 -14.17
C MET A 151 -4.48 -8.14 -14.17
N ASP A 152 -4.86 -7.02 -13.60
CA ASP A 152 -6.24 -6.55 -13.55
C ASP A 152 -6.41 -5.36 -14.48
N ALA A 153 -7.59 -5.22 -15.07
CA ALA A 153 -7.96 -4.04 -15.81
C ALA A 153 -9.37 -3.62 -15.42
N GLY A 154 -9.61 -2.31 -15.42
CA GLY A 154 -10.88 -1.76 -15.04
C GLY A 154 -11.19 -0.48 -15.77
N ALA A 155 -12.45 -0.08 -15.68
CA ALA A 155 -12.90 1.20 -16.17
C ALA A 155 -13.93 1.79 -15.21
N GLU A 156 -13.78 3.08 -14.93
CA GLU A 156 -14.68 3.86 -14.10
C GLU A 156 -15.23 5.05 -14.91
N LEU A 157 -16.55 5.11 -15.04
CA LEU A 157 -17.24 6.31 -15.52
C LEU A 157 -17.50 7.23 -14.33
N PHE A 158 -16.96 8.45 -14.40
CA PHE A 158 -17.11 9.43 -13.33
C PHE A 158 -17.61 10.78 -13.85
N GLY A 159 -18.22 11.55 -12.96
CA GLY A 159 -18.53 12.95 -13.14
C GLY A 159 -17.94 13.77 -11.99
N ASN A 160 -17.01 14.66 -12.29
CA ASN A 160 -16.46 15.61 -11.32
C ASN A 160 -17.18 16.95 -11.44
N ILE A 161 -17.67 17.48 -10.34
CA ILE A 161 -18.23 18.83 -10.27
C ILE A 161 -17.19 19.70 -9.55
N GLU A 162 -16.65 20.69 -10.24
CA GLU A 162 -15.84 21.75 -9.67
C GLU A 162 -16.71 23.00 -9.51
N ALA A 163 -16.86 23.48 -8.28
CA ALA A 163 -17.64 24.67 -8.00
C ALA A 163 -16.97 25.52 -6.91
N PRO A 164 -17.21 26.86 -6.92
CA PRO A 164 -16.67 27.74 -5.90
C PRO A 164 -17.15 27.37 -4.50
N THR A 165 -16.34 27.69 -3.51
CA THR A 165 -16.76 27.58 -2.10
C THR A 165 -17.74 28.72 -1.80
N VAL A 166 -19.04 28.43 -1.84
CA VAL A 166 -20.10 29.38 -1.47
C VAL A 166 -20.48 29.11 -0.02
N PHE A 167 -20.49 30.15 0.83
CA PHE A 167 -20.81 30.07 2.27
C PHE A 167 -19.96 29.07 3.09
N LYS A 168 -18.65 28.96 2.81
CA LYS A 168 -17.72 28.00 3.45
C LYS A 168 -18.05 26.53 3.20
N THR A 169 -19.01 26.22 2.32
CA THR A 169 -19.32 24.85 1.92
C THR A 169 -18.62 24.56 0.60
N LYS A 170 -17.82 23.49 0.56
CA LYS A 170 -17.24 22.99 -0.69
C LYS A 170 -18.31 22.21 -1.44
N TRP A 171 -18.69 22.71 -2.60
CA TRP A 171 -19.65 22.07 -3.50
C TRP A 171 -18.98 21.13 -4.49
N SER A 172 -17.64 21.11 -4.51
CA SER A 172 -16.90 20.20 -5.36
C SER A 172 -17.10 18.76 -4.93
N LYS A 173 -17.55 17.92 -5.85
CA LYS A 173 -17.84 16.50 -5.59
C LYS A 173 -17.50 15.67 -6.81
N HIS A 174 -16.85 14.55 -6.53
CA HIS A 174 -16.62 13.49 -7.50
C HIS A 174 -17.72 12.44 -7.34
N TYR A 175 -18.31 12.03 -8.46
CA TYR A 175 -19.35 11.00 -8.52
C TYR A 175 -18.87 9.86 -9.41
N SER A 176 -18.69 8.68 -8.81
CA SER A 176 -18.55 7.44 -9.56
C SER A 176 -19.94 6.99 -10.03
N LEU A 177 -20.15 6.91 -11.33
CA LEU A 177 -21.43 6.54 -11.94
C LEU A 177 -21.49 5.04 -12.22
N TRP A 178 -20.36 4.48 -12.66
CA TRP A 178 -20.20 3.07 -12.94
C TRP A 178 -18.73 2.71 -12.83
N SER A 179 -18.43 1.55 -12.26
CA SER A 179 -17.08 1.02 -12.16
C SER A 179 -17.15 -0.48 -12.32
N ASP A 180 -16.26 -1.03 -13.13
CA ASP A 180 -16.12 -2.47 -13.32
C ASP A 180 -14.64 -2.82 -13.44
N GLU A 181 -14.27 -3.95 -12.86
CA GLU A 181 -12.91 -4.44 -12.79
C GLU A 181 -12.91 -5.94 -13.10
N TYR A 182 -11.98 -6.35 -13.97
CA TYR A 182 -11.85 -7.74 -14.37
C TYR A 182 -10.37 -8.16 -14.41
N ALA A 183 -10.13 -9.39 -13.99
CA ALA A 183 -8.81 -10.00 -14.10
C ALA A 183 -8.53 -10.35 -15.57
N VAL A 184 -7.59 -9.65 -16.19
CA VAL A 184 -7.11 -9.96 -17.55
C VAL A 184 -6.24 -11.20 -17.52
N ILE A 185 -5.35 -11.27 -16.52
CA ILE A 185 -4.56 -12.45 -16.21
C ILE A 185 -4.93 -12.81 -14.77
N PRO A 186 -5.64 -13.93 -14.55
CA PRO A 186 -6.01 -14.35 -13.21
C PRO A 186 -4.76 -14.52 -12.38
N ARG A 187 -4.88 -14.20 -11.09
CA ARG A 187 -3.79 -14.35 -10.14
C ARG A 187 -3.29 -15.79 -10.16
N TYR A 188 -2.01 -15.95 -10.46
CA TYR A 188 -1.33 -17.24 -10.37
C TYR A 188 -0.31 -17.18 -9.25
N CYS A 189 -0.39 -18.12 -8.32
CA CYS A 189 0.63 -18.34 -7.31
C CYS A 189 1.20 -19.76 -7.39
N SER A 190 2.51 -19.90 -7.16
CA SER A 190 3.22 -21.18 -7.27
C SER A 190 2.82 -22.25 -6.25
N ASP A 191 2.18 -21.85 -5.15
CA ASP A 191 1.63 -22.71 -4.11
C ASP A 191 0.17 -23.13 -4.37
N GLY A 192 -0.43 -22.66 -5.47
CA GLY A 192 -1.84 -22.89 -5.79
C GLY A 192 -2.81 -22.00 -5.02
N SER A 193 -2.31 -21.00 -4.29
CA SER A 193 -3.14 -19.96 -3.67
C SER A 193 -3.75 -19.06 -4.76
N ALA A 194 -5.06 -18.81 -4.69
CA ALA A 194 -5.76 -17.84 -5.54
C ALA A 194 -5.81 -16.47 -4.86
#